data_AF-A0A8T1ELN7-F1
#
_entry.id   AF-A0A8T1ELN7-F1
#
_cell.length_a   1.000
_cell.length_b   1.000
_cell.length_c   1.000
_cell.angle_alpha   90.00
_cell.angle_beta   90.00
_cell.angle_gamma   90.00
#
_symmetry.space_group_name_H-M   'P 1'
#
loop_
_entity.id
_entity.type
_entity.pdbx_description
1 polymer ?
#
loop_
_entity_poly.entity_id
_entity_poly.type
_entity_poly.pdbx_seq_one_letter_code
_entity_poly.pdbx_strand_id
1 'polypeptide(L)'
;MIYTPLLKWYLSHGMEITKTYSFIKASAHKAFAPFMEAISSARRVGDEDKSKAMIAETMKLVGNSAFGRSDMDMSRHTQVKYESNEDKIKSRIEHFTFHGLEELNDSCEITMKKRRLNNKNPIHLSVAIYQLAKLRMLEFYYDCTDFYFDRSDFQYQEMDTDSVYIAFSCNNPFQECVKPELRDHFKQHKYDWFPRDYNTEVAKFDRRTPGLFKDEWYGLTLE
;
A
#
# COMPACT_ATOMS: atom_id res chain seq x y z
N MET A 1 10.61 -7.70 10.78
CA MET A 1 10.36 -8.89 9.94
C MET A 1 10.53 -8.47 8.49
N ILE A 2 11.29 -9.22 7.67
CA ILE A 2 11.41 -8.98 6.22
C ILE A 2 10.83 -10.21 5.51
N TYR A 3 9.97 -9.99 4.53
CA TYR A 3 9.30 -11.03 3.76
C TYR A 3 10.23 -11.55 2.65
N THR A 4 10.17 -12.85 2.41
CA THR A 4 11.15 -13.56 1.56
C THR A 4 11.34 -12.94 0.16
N PRO A 5 10.30 -12.52 -0.58
CA PRO A 5 10.49 -11.92 -1.90
C PRO A 5 11.32 -10.62 -1.87
N LEU A 6 11.00 -9.72 -0.94
CA LEU A 6 11.74 -8.46 -0.79
C LEU A 6 13.19 -8.72 -0.36
N LEU A 7 13.41 -9.66 0.56
CA LEU A 7 14.76 -10.04 0.97
C LEU A 7 15.57 -10.60 -0.20
N LYS A 8 14.98 -11.49 -1.01
CA LYS A 8 15.65 -12.05 -2.19
C LYS A 8 16.03 -10.97 -3.20
N TRP A 9 15.14 -10.01 -3.43
CA TRP A 9 15.41 -8.89 -4.33
C TRP A 9 16.54 -7.99 -3.79
N TYR A 10 16.56 -7.70 -2.48
CA TYR A 10 17.68 -6.97 -1.86
C TYR A 10 19.02 -7.69 -2.04
N LEU A 11 19.04 -9.01 -1.84
CA LEU A 11 20.25 -9.82 -2.04
C LEU A 11 20.72 -9.81 -3.50
N SER A 12 19.80 -9.88 -4.47
CA SER A 12 20.18 -9.79 -5.90
C SER A 12 20.71 -8.42 -6.30
N HIS A 13 20.37 -7.38 -5.54
CA HIS A 13 20.86 -6.01 -5.71
C HIS A 13 22.09 -5.70 -4.85
N GLY A 14 22.77 -6.73 -4.34
CA GLY A 14 24.05 -6.59 -3.64
C GLY A 14 23.95 -6.21 -2.16
N MET A 15 22.75 -6.23 -1.55
CA MET A 15 22.65 -6.09 -0.10
C MET A 15 23.11 -7.37 0.59
N GLU A 16 23.77 -7.22 1.73
CA GLU A 16 24.31 -8.33 2.52
C GLU A 16 23.57 -8.50 3.85
N ILE A 17 23.28 -9.74 4.22
CA ILE A 17 22.72 -10.06 5.54
C ILE A 17 23.87 -10.16 6.54
N THR A 18 23.93 -9.22 7.48
CA THR A 18 24.95 -9.23 8.53
C THR A 18 24.53 -10.05 9.76
N LYS A 19 23.24 -10.08 10.09
CA LYS A 19 22.69 -10.79 11.26
C LYS A 19 21.25 -11.27 11.00
N THR A 20 20.93 -12.44 11.55
CA THR A 20 19.56 -13.00 11.57
C THR A 20 19.21 -13.45 12.98
N TYR A 21 18.00 -13.13 13.43
CA TYR A 21 17.56 -13.43 14.81
C TYR A 21 16.50 -14.53 14.88
N SER A 22 15.59 -14.58 13.90
CA SER A 22 14.50 -15.56 13.86
C SER A 22 13.98 -15.74 12.44
N PHE A 23 13.34 -16.89 12.22
CA PHE A 23 12.71 -17.24 10.95
C PHE A 23 11.29 -17.70 11.21
N ILE A 24 10.36 -17.25 10.37
CA ILE A 24 8.96 -17.69 10.39
C ILE A 24 8.72 -18.40 9.07
N LYS A 25 8.49 -19.71 9.13
CA LYS A 25 8.09 -20.48 7.95
C LYS A 25 6.60 -20.25 7.70
N ALA A 26 6.27 -19.85 6.48
CA ALA A 26 4.89 -19.71 6.02
C ALA A 26 4.71 -20.43 4.69
N SER A 27 3.50 -20.93 4.44
CA SER A 27 3.10 -21.50 3.16
C SER A 27 2.34 -20.45 2.36
N ALA A 28 2.71 -20.28 1.09
CA ALA A 28 2.04 -19.35 0.21
C ALA A 28 0.65 -19.87 -0.17
N HIS A 29 -0.37 -19.03 0.01
CA HIS A 29 -1.76 -19.34 -0.36
C HIS A 29 -2.44 -18.09 -0.93
N LYS A 30 -3.42 -18.30 -1.82
CA LYS A 30 -4.23 -17.24 -2.42
C LYS A 30 -5.62 -17.14 -1.77
N ALA A 31 -5.68 -17.22 -0.44
CA ALA A 31 -6.94 -17.26 0.31
C ALA A 31 -7.85 -16.02 0.09
N PHE A 32 -7.25 -14.87 -0.26
CA PHE A 32 -7.96 -13.62 -0.52
C PHE A 32 -8.18 -13.32 -2.01
N ALA A 33 -7.84 -14.24 -2.93
CA ALA A 33 -8.03 -13.99 -4.36
C ALA A 33 -9.49 -13.66 -4.73
N PRO A 34 -10.52 -14.41 -4.26
CA PRO A 34 -11.91 -14.06 -4.57
C PRO A 34 -12.31 -12.66 -4.06
N PHE A 35 -11.78 -12.25 -2.90
CA PHE A 35 -12.02 -10.94 -2.33
C PHE A 35 -11.41 -9.82 -3.19
N MET A 36 -10.15 -9.99 -3.61
CA MET A 36 -9.46 -9.01 -4.46
C MET A 36 -10.04 -8.95 -5.87
N GLU A 37 -10.49 -10.08 -6.41
CA GLU A 37 -11.19 -10.17 -7.69
C GLU A 37 -12.53 -9.44 -7.65
N ALA A 38 -13.31 -9.60 -6.58
CA ALA A 38 -14.58 -8.89 -6.39
C ALA A 38 -14.38 -7.37 -6.35
N ILE A 39 -13.37 -6.88 -5.63
CA ILE A 39 -13.03 -5.45 -5.59
C ILE A 39 -12.62 -4.95 -6.97
N SER A 40 -11.69 -5.64 -7.64
CA SER A 40 -11.18 -5.24 -8.95
C SER A 40 -12.30 -5.22 -10.00
N SER A 41 -13.19 -6.21 -9.96
CA SER A 41 -14.33 -6.30 -10.88
C SER A 41 -15.35 -5.19 -10.64
N ALA A 42 -15.70 -4.89 -9.38
CA ALA A 42 -16.58 -3.78 -9.06
C ALA A 42 -16.00 -2.43 -9.51
N ARG A 43 -14.68 -2.24 -9.38
CA ARG A 43 -13.99 -1.03 -9.85
C ARG A 43 -14.00 -0.91 -11.37
N ARG A 44 -13.79 -2.00 -12.11
CA ARG A 44 -13.91 -2.00 -13.58
C ARG A 44 -15.31 -1.62 -14.03
N VAL A 45 -16.34 -2.20 -13.41
CA VAL A 45 -17.73 -1.87 -13.70
C VAL A 45 -18.05 -0.40 -13.40
N GLY A 46 -17.53 0.16 -12.31
CA GLY A 46 -17.71 1.58 -11.99
C GLY A 46 -17.00 2.55 -12.93
N ASP A 47 -15.91 2.13 -13.58
CA ASP A 47 -15.25 2.93 -14.61
C ASP A 47 -16.05 2.97 -15.93
N GLU A 48 -16.82 1.91 -16.21
CA GLU A 48 -17.68 1.81 -17.40
C GLU A 48 -19.04 2.50 -17.21
N ASP A 49 -19.61 2.39 -16.00
CA ASP A 49 -20.94 2.87 -15.67
C ASP A 49 -20.90 3.84 -14.49
N LYS A 50 -21.05 5.14 -14.79
CA LYS A 50 -21.04 6.21 -13.79
C LYS A 50 -22.10 6.03 -12.70
N SER A 51 -23.21 5.34 -12.97
CA SER A 51 -24.23 5.08 -11.94
C SER A 51 -23.72 4.13 -10.84
N LYS A 52 -22.67 3.34 -11.14
CA LYS A 52 -22.04 2.39 -10.21
C LYS A 52 -20.76 2.93 -9.58
N ALA A 53 -20.39 4.20 -9.84
CA ALA A 53 -19.20 4.83 -9.26
C ALA A 53 -19.19 4.76 -7.72
N MET A 54 -20.35 4.97 -7.09
CA MET A 54 -20.48 4.87 -5.63
C MET A 54 -20.20 3.47 -5.09
N ILE A 55 -20.61 2.42 -5.83
CA ILE A 55 -20.33 1.03 -5.47
C ILE A 55 -18.83 0.74 -5.63
N ALA A 56 -18.20 1.22 -6.71
CA ALA A 56 -16.77 1.07 -6.94
C ALA A 56 -15.92 1.73 -5.83
N GLU A 57 -16.27 2.95 -5.42
CA GLU A 57 -15.59 3.63 -4.31
C GLU A 57 -15.84 2.95 -2.96
N THR A 58 -17.05 2.43 -2.72
CA THR A 58 -17.35 1.63 -1.53
C THR A 58 -16.49 0.37 -1.49
N MET A 59 -16.36 -0.35 -2.62
CA MET A 59 -15.54 -1.56 -2.70
C MET A 59 -14.05 -1.26 -2.55
N LYS A 60 -13.57 -0.13 -3.09
CA LYS A 60 -12.21 0.39 -2.83
C LYS A 60 -11.98 0.61 -1.33
N LEU A 61 -12.93 1.26 -0.65
CA LEU A 61 -12.85 1.50 0.79
C LEU A 61 -12.86 0.19 1.60
N VAL A 62 -13.69 -0.78 1.21
CA VAL A 62 -13.74 -2.12 1.84
C VAL A 62 -12.37 -2.82 1.72
N GLY A 63 -11.75 -2.77 0.53
CA GLY A 63 -10.40 -3.32 0.32
C GLY A 63 -9.35 -2.68 1.22
N ASN A 64 -9.29 -1.35 1.23
CA ASN A 64 -8.33 -0.60 2.04
C ASN A 64 -8.58 -0.77 3.55
N SER A 65 -9.84 -0.85 3.97
CA SER A 65 -10.22 -1.00 5.39
C SER A 65 -9.91 -2.40 5.91
N ALA A 66 -10.08 -3.45 5.09
CA ALA A 66 -9.72 -4.81 5.47
C ALA A 66 -8.22 -4.92 5.81
N PHE A 67 -7.39 -4.24 5.02
CA PHE A 67 -5.96 -4.10 5.28
C PHE A 67 -5.65 -3.26 6.53
N GLY A 68 -6.27 -2.08 6.68
CA GLY A 68 -6.09 -1.26 7.89
C GLY A 68 -6.52 -2.02 9.16
N ARG A 69 -7.53 -2.88 9.05
CA ARG A 69 -7.97 -3.75 10.16
C ARG A 69 -6.93 -4.82 10.51
N SER A 70 -6.23 -5.40 9.54
CA SER A 70 -5.18 -6.39 9.83
C SER A 70 -3.95 -5.77 10.49
N ASP A 71 -3.68 -4.49 10.25
CA ASP A 71 -2.53 -3.76 10.84
C ASP A 71 -2.83 -3.09 12.18
N MET A 72 -4.09 -3.11 12.61
CA MET A 72 -4.53 -2.33 13.76
C MET A 72 -3.79 -2.72 15.05
N ASP A 73 -3.11 -1.73 15.62
CA ASP A 73 -2.38 -1.86 16.89
C ASP A 73 -3.34 -1.82 18.09
N MET A 74 -3.70 -3.02 18.55
CA MET A 74 -4.57 -3.22 19.70
C MET A 74 -4.00 -2.66 21.02
N SER A 75 -2.69 -2.39 21.09
CA SER A 75 -2.04 -1.86 22.31
C SER A 75 -2.42 -0.41 22.59
N ARG A 76 -2.74 0.36 21.55
CA ARG A 76 -3.17 1.76 21.64
C ARG A 76 -4.64 1.92 22.03
N HIS A 77 -5.41 0.83 22.03
CA HIS A 77 -6.83 0.90 22.34
C HIS A 77 -7.04 1.11 23.84
N THR A 78 -7.76 2.16 24.19
CA THR A 78 -8.17 2.48 25.55
C THR A 78 -9.61 2.00 25.82
N GLN A 79 -10.03 2.13 27.07
CA GLN A 79 -11.42 2.02 27.50
C GLN A 79 -11.81 3.35 28.13
N VAL A 80 -12.85 3.96 27.60
CA VAL A 80 -13.43 5.19 28.14
C VAL A 80 -14.57 4.83 29.10
N LYS A 81 -14.64 5.50 30.24
CA LYS A 81 -15.71 5.37 31.22
C LYS A 81 -16.15 6.75 31.67
N TYR A 82 -17.45 6.95 31.85
CA TYR A 82 -18.01 8.17 32.39
C TYR A 82 -18.41 7.95 33.84
N GLU A 83 -18.06 8.88 34.73
CA GLU A 83 -18.38 8.78 36.15
C GLU A 83 -18.64 10.17 36.74
N SER A 84 -19.69 10.29 37.56
CA SER A 84 -20.06 11.54 38.24
C SER A 84 -19.86 11.46 39.75
N ASN A 85 -19.63 10.27 40.29
CA ASN A 85 -19.40 10.08 41.72
C ASN A 85 -17.92 10.28 42.06
N GLU A 86 -17.62 11.23 42.95
CA GLU A 86 -16.25 11.59 43.33
C GLU A 86 -15.40 10.41 43.84
N ASP A 87 -15.97 9.54 44.68
CA ASP A 87 -15.23 8.40 45.24
C ASP A 87 -14.82 7.41 44.15
N LYS A 88 -15.71 7.17 43.18
CA LYS A 88 -15.40 6.33 42.03
C LYS A 88 -14.41 7.00 41.09
N ILE A 89 -14.47 8.32 40.90
CA ILE A 89 -13.48 9.06 40.11
C ILE A 89 -12.08 8.89 40.74
N LYS A 90 -11.93 9.15 42.04
CA LYS A 90 -10.67 8.95 42.79
C LYS A 90 -10.15 7.53 42.65
N SER A 91 -11.01 6.53 42.89
CA SER A 91 -10.66 5.11 42.75
C SER A 91 -10.17 4.74 41.34
N ARG A 92 -10.71 5.38 40.29
CA ARG A 92 -10.29 5.14 38.90
C ARG A 92 -8.97 5.81 38.56
N ILE A 93 -8.71 7.02 39.08
CA ILE A 93 -7.44 7.73 38.91
C ILE A 93 -6.28 6.94 39.54
N GLU A 94 -6.51 6.38 40.73
CA GLU A 94 -5.52 5.60 41.47
C GLU A 94 -5.23 4.23 40.83
N HIS A 95 -6.11 3.75 39.95
CA HIS A 95 -5.95 2.44 39.33
C HIS A 95 -4.75 2.44 38.37
N PHE A 96 -3.90 1.41 38.42
CA PHE A 96 -2.67 1.29 37.61
C PHE A 96 -2.87 1.32 36.08
N THR A 97 -4.11 1.19 35.60
CA THR A 97 -4.44 1.33 34.18
C THR A 97 -5.02 2.69 33.83
N PHE A 98 -5.04 3.66 34.73
CA PHE A 98 -5.43 5.02 34.43
C PHE A 98 -4.52 5.61 33.33
N HIS A 99 -5.11 6.39 32.43
CA HIS A 99 -4.39 7.04 31.33
C HIS A 99 -4.63 8.54 31.26
N GLY A 100 -5.88 8.97 31.45
CA GLY A 100 -6.26 10.37 31.39
C GLY A 100 -7.67 10.61 31.92
N LEU A 101 -7.96 11.86 32.24
CA LEU A 101 -9.27 12.32 32.68
C LEU A 101 -9.58 13.65 32.00
N GLU A 102 -10.81 13.80 31.55
CA GLU A 102 -11.36 15.05 31.03
C GLU A 102 -12.62 15.39 31.82
N GLU A 103 -12.63 16.59 32.41
CA GLU A 103 -13.78 17.09 33.16
C GLU A 103 -14.88 17.52 32.19
N LEU A 104 -16.09 17.03 32.44
CA LEU A 104 -17.32 17.46 31.79
C LEU A 104 -18.19 18.17 32.83
N ASN A 105 -19.22 18.88 32.40
CA ASN A 105 -20.05 19.70 33.29
C ASN A 105 -20.49 18.95 34.57
N ASP A 106 -21.12 17.77 34.41
CA ASP A 106 -21.68 16.99 35.52
C ASP A 106 -21.01 15.61 35.68
N SER A 107 -19.88 15.36 35.01
CA SER A 107 -19.19 14.06 35.05
C SER A 107 -17.73 14.18 34.63
N CYS A 108 -16.96 13.11 34.78
CA CYS A 108 -15.62 13.00 34.23
C CYS A 108 -15.60 11.88 33.19
N GLU A 109 -14.98 12.15 32.04
CA GLU A 109 -14.55 11.13 31.10
C GLU A 109 -13.19 10.59 31.56
N ILE A 110 -13.12 9.31 31.89
CA ILE A 110 -11.90 8.64 32.38
C ILE A 110 -11.42 7.65 31.33
N THR A 111 -10.24 7.91 30.79
CA THR A 111 -9.56 7.04 29.85
C THR A 111 -8.66 6.05 30.60
N MET A 112 -8.83 4.76 30.32
CA MET A 112 -8.07 3.66 30.93
C MET A 112 -7.35 2.83 29.85
N LYS A 113 -6.13 2.37 30.12
CA LYS A 113 -5.45 1.33 29.34
C LYS A 113 -6.11 -0.03 29.55
N LYS A 114 -5.97 -0.92 28.56
CA LYS A 114 -6.42 -2.31 28.70
C LYS A 114 -5.40 -3.15 29.47
N ARG A 115 -5.85 -3.85 30.51
CA ARG A 115 -4.99 -4.76 31.32
C ARG A 115 -4.47 -5.96 30.52
N ARG A 116 -5.28 -6.49 29.61
CA ARG A 116 -4.94 -7.62 28.74
C ARG A 116 -5.21 -7.24 27.30
N LEU A 117 -4.22 -7.43 26.44
CA LEU A 117 -4.34 -7.23 25.01
C LEU A 117 -4.64 -8.58 24.36
N ASN A 118 -5.71 -8.62 23.57
CA ASN A 118 -6.03 -9.79 22.75
C ASN A 118 -5.73 -9.44 21.29
N ASN A 119 -4.57 -9.87 20.81
CA ASN A 119 -4.13 -9.56 19.45
C ASN A 119 -4.67 -10.61 18.47
N LYS A 120 -5.87 -10.34 17.95
CA LYS A 120 -6.56 -11.21 16.97
C LYS A 120 -6.25 -10.85 15.53
N ASN A 121 -5.56 -9.73 15.29
CA ASN A 121 -5.35 -9.21 13.95
C ASN A 121 -4.18 -9.95 13.29
N PRO A 122 -4.30 -10.34 12.01
CA PRO A 122 -3.22 -11.00 11.29
C PRO A 122 -2.17 -9.97 10.82
N ILE A 123 -1.43 -9.36 11.75
CA ILE A 123 -0.47 -8.27 11.45
C ILE A 123 0.58 -8.69 10.42
N HIS A 124 0.96 -9.97 10.39
CA HIS A 124 1.88 -10.51 9.40
C HIS A 124 1.37 -10.35 7.95
N LEU A 125 0.05 -10.35 7.73
CA LEU A 125 -0.56 -10.08 6.44
C LEU A 125 -0.30 -8.63 6.01
N SER A 126 -0.49 -7.68 6.93
CA SER A 126 -0.23 -6.26 6.65
C SER A 126 1.23 -6.01 6.31
N VAL A 127 2.15 -6.60 7.08
CA VAL A 127 3.58 -6.53 6.81
C VAL A 127 3.93 -7.09 5.43
N ALA A 128 3.33 -8.23 5.05
CA ALA A 128 3.57 -8.83 3.73
C ALA A 128 3.05 -7.92 2.60
N ILE A 129 1.83 -7.39 2.71
CA ILE A 129 1.23 -6.50 1.71
C ILE A 129 2.09 -5.24 1.53
N TYR A 130 2.47 -4.56 2.61
CA TYR A 130 3.34 -3.38 2.54
C TYR A 130 4.69 -3.68 1.89
N GLN A 131 5.31 -4.81 2.23
CA GLN A 131 6.61 -5.16 1.68
C GLN A 131 6.54 -5.58 0.21
N LEU A 132 5.47 -6.23 -0.21
CA LEU A 132 5.26 -6.57 -1.62
C LEU A 132 4.91 -5.33 -2.46
N ALA A 133 4.14 -4.38 -1.92
CA ALA A 133 3.91 -3.10 -2.57
C ALA A 133 5.22 -2.31 -2.73
N LYS A 134 6.03 -2.24 -1.66
CA LYS A 134 7.37 -1.64 -1.70
C LYS A 134 8.28 -2.33 -2.72
N LEU A 135 8.30 -3.66 -2.72
CA LEU A 135 9.06 -4.43 -3.71
C LEU A 135 8.66 -4.03 -5.12
N ARG A 136 7.36 -3.93 -5.41
CA ARG A 136 6.89 -3.58 -6.75
C ARG A 136 7.31 -2.17 -7.18
N MET A 137 7.33 -1.21 -6.24
CA MET A 137 7.84 0.14 -6.51
C MET A 137 9.36 0.16 -6.76
N LEU A 138 10.12 -0.65 -6.02
CA LEU A 138 11.57 -0.81 -6.22
C LEU A 138 11.89 -1.47 -7.57
N GLU A 139 11.17 -2.55 -7.90
CA GLU A 139 11.23 -3.21 -9.20
C GLU A 139 10.94 -2.21 -10.33
N PHE A 140 9.90 -1.38 -10.19
CA PHE A 140 9.59 -0.37 -11.20
C PHE A 140 10.70 0.66 -11.39
N TYR A 141 11.38 1.04 -10.32
CA TYR A 141 12.50 1.97 -10.42
C TYR A 141 13.75 1.31 -11.02
N TYR A 142 14.24 0.21 -10.45
CA TYR A 142 15.52 -0.39 -10.85
C TYR A 142 15.38 -1.30 -12.08
N ASP A 143 14.36 -2.15 -12.11
CA ASP A 143 14.20 -3.20 -13.12
C ASP A 143 13.39 -2.72 -14.35
N CYS A 144 12.77 -1.54 -14.27
CA CYS A 144 12.09 -0.90 -15.40
C CYS A 144 12.72 0.47 -15.74
N THR A 145 12.60 1.46 -14.86
CA THR A 145 12.99 2.84 -15.19
C THR A 145 14.50 2.96 -15.45
N ASP A 146 15.33 2.59 -14.47
CA ASP A 146 16.80 2.65 -14.59
C ASP A 146 17.34 1.69 -15.66
N PHE A 147 16.68 0.54 -15.82
CA PHE A 147 17.05 -0.42 -16.84
C PHE A 147 16.86 0.16 -18.25
N TYR A 148 15.69 0.72 -18.57
CA TYR A 148 15.35 1.16 -19.93
C TYR A 148 15.76 2.59 -20.28
N PHE A 149 15.94 3.48 -19.31
CA PHE A 149 16.23 4.91 -19.53
C PHE A 149 17.61 5.27 -19.00
N ASP A 150 18.31 6.20 -19.67
CA ASP A 150 19.56 6.74 -19.13
C ASP A 150 19.27 7.65 -17.93
N ARG A 151 20.17 7.67 -16.94
CA ARG A 151 20.07 8.55 -15.78
C ARG A 151 20.09 10.03 -16.14
N SER A 152 20.64 10.41 -17.30
CA SER A 152 20.55 11.78 -17.82
C SER A 152 19.17 12.13 -18.38
N ASP A 153 18.34 11.13 -18.71
CA ASP A 153 17.05 11.30 -19.39
C ASP A 153 15.85 11.29 -18.46
N PHE A 154 16.04 11.01 -17.17
CA PHE A 154 14.96 11.09 -16.20
C PHE A 154 15.42 11.55 -14.82
N GLN A 155 14.51 12.24 -14.13
CA GLN A 155 14.65 12.61 -12.73
C GLN A 155 13.46 12.05 -11.95
N TYR A 156 13.77 11.22 -10.95
CA TYR A 156 12.80 10.74 -9.99
C TYR A 156 12.54 11.84 -8.95
N GLN A 157 11.31 12.35 -8.90
CA GLN A 157 10.98 13.54 -8.09
C GLN A 157 10.45 13.15 -6.72
N GLU A 158 9.30 12.46 -6.71
CA GLU A 158 8.59 12.11 -5.49
C GLU A 158 7.91 10.75 -5.67
N MET A 159 7.85 9.99 -4.58
CA MET A 159 7.06 8.76 -4.48
C MET A 159 6.12 8.90 -3.28
N ASP A 160 4.81 8.74 -3.51
CA ASP A 160 3.84 8.57 -2.45
C ASP A 160 3.16 7.20 -2.60
N THR A 161 3.51 6.28 -1.70
CA THR A 161 2.91 4.97 -1.47
C THR A 161 2.84 4.04 -2.69
N ASP A 162 1.94 4.32 -3.62
CA ASP A 162 1.66 3.56 -4.85
C ASP A 162 1.72 4.44 -6.12
N SER A 163 2.22 5.67 -6.00
CA SER A 163 2.40 6.63 -7.08
C SER A 163 3.84 7.17 -7.11
N VAL A 164 4.23 7.65 -8.29
CA VAL A 164 5.54 8.26 -8.51
C VAL A 164 5.44 9.38 -9.54
N TYR A 165 6.16 10.46 -9.29
CA TYR A 165 6.41 11.54 -10.25
C TYR A 165 7.81 11.40 -10.84
N ILE A 166 7.88 11.22 -12.16
CA ILE A 166 9.12 11.13 -12.92
C ILE A 166 9.10 12.21 -14.00
N ALA A 167 10.12 13.06 -14.00
CA ALA A 167 10.36 14.00 -15.09
C ALA A 167 11.28 13.33 -16.12
N PHE A 168 10.98 13.49 -17.40
CA PHE A 168 11.81 12.98 -18.49
C PHE A 168 12.36 14.13 -19.34
N SER A 169 13.51 13.90 -19.98
CA SER A 169 14.14 14.87 -20.89
C SER A 169 13.41 15.01 -22.23
N CYS A 170 12.54 14.05 -22.58
CA CYS A 170 11.80 14.01 -23.84
C CYS A 170 10.28 13.95 -23.64
N ASN A 171 9.53 14.40 -24.64
CA ASN A 171 8.06 14.44 -24.61
C ASN A 171 7.43 13.04 -24.73
N ASN A 172 8.09 12.09 -25.40
CA ASN A 172 7.61 10.71 -25.53
C ASN A 172 8.64 9.71 -24.98
N PRO A 173 8.80 9.58 -23.65
CA PRO A 173 9.82 8.75 -23.00
C PRO A 173 9.93 7.34 -23.58
N PHE A 174 8.81 6.64 -23.64
CA PHE A 174 8.75 5.25 -24.10
C PHE A 174 9.03 5.03 -25.60
N GLN A 175 9.17 6.10 -26.38
CA GLN A 175 9.53 6.03 -27.81
C GLN A 175 10.92 6.61 -28.07
N GLU A 176 11.25 7.72 -27.41
CA GLU A 176 12.42 8.54 -27.70
C GLU A 176 13.58 8.25 -26.74
N CYS A 177 13.30 8.14 -25.44
CA CYS A 177 14.32 8.03 -24.38
C CYS A 177 14.71 6.58 -24.03
N VAL A 178 14.04 5.56 -24.57
CA VAL A 178 14.43 4.15 -24.34
C VAL A 178 15.78 3.90 -25.00
N LYS A 179 16.74 3.39 -24.21
CA LYS A 179 18.09 3.00 -24.66
C LYS A 179 18.03 2.19 -25.96
N PRO A 180 18.73 2.61 -27.03
CA PRO A 180 18.58 2.01 -28.36
C PRO A 180 18.71 0.48 -28.39
N GLU A 181 19.66 -0.06 -27.64
CA GLU A 181 19.95 -1.50 -27.52
C GLU A 181 18.89 -2.30 -26.77
N LEU A 182 18.03 -1.64 -25.99
CA LEU A 182 16.96 -2.28 -25.23
C LEU A 182 15.56 -2.12 -25.87
N ARG A 183 15.44 -1.45 -27.02
CA ARG A 183 14.13 -1.17 -27.64
C ARG A 183 13.34 -2.43 -27.98
N ASP A 184 13.99 -3.47 -28.48
CA ASP A 184 13.32 -4.72 -28.80
C ASP A 184 12.94 -5.51 -27.55
N HIS A 185 13.80 -5.49 -26.52
CA HIS A 185 13.49 -6.05 -25.21
C HIS A 185 12.29 -5.33 -24.57
N PHE A 186 12.27 -3.99 -24.62
CA PHE A 186 11.18 -3.18 -24.10
C PHE A 186 9.85 -3.52 -24.80
N LYS A 187 9.84 -3.66 -26.13
CA LYS A 187 8.62 -4.06 -26.87
C LYS A 187 8.06 -5.42 -26.42
N GLN A 188 8.94 -6.38 -26.12
CA GLN A 188 8.55 -7.72 -25.69
C GLN A 188 8.05 -7.74 -24.24
N HIS A 189 8.61 -6.90 -23.38
CA HIS A 189 8.37 -6.89 -21.93
C HIS A 189 7.55 -5.70 -21.43
N LYS A 190 7.08 -4.80 -22.31
CA LYS A 190 6.30 -3.60 -21.95
C LYS A 190 5.10 -3.94 -21.06
N TYR A 191 4.40 -5.03 -21.38
CA TYR A 191 3.16 -5.41 -20.68
C TYR A 191 3.39 -6.13 -19.34
N ASP A 192 4.65 -6.39 -18.97
CA ASP A 192 5.01 -6.82 -17.61
C ASP A 192 4.92 -5.64 -16.62
N TRP A 193 4.94 -4.41 -17.13
CA TRP A 193 4.93 -3.16 -16.36
C TRP A 193 3.68 -2.32 -16.58
N PHE A 194 3.19 -2.25 -17.81
CA PHE A 194 2.12 -1.33 -18.21
C PHE A 194 0.88 -2.07 -18.74
N PRO A 195 -0.33 -1.47 -18.65
CA PRO A 195 -1.52 -1.98 -19.30
C PRO A 195 -1.32 -2.25 -20.80
N ARG A 196 -1.91 -3.34 -21.28
CA ARG A 196 -1.93 -3.64 -22.71
C ARG A 196 -2.72 -2.59 -23.48
N ASP A 197 -2.15 -2.04 -24.54
CA ASP A 197 -2.73 -0.93 -25.30
C ASP A 197 -3.09 -1.26 -26.76
N TYR A 198 -2.96 -2.53 -27.17
CA TYR A 198 -3.36 -2.97 -28.51
C TYR A 198 -4.89 -3.08 -28.72
N ASN A 199 -5.69 -3.04 -27.65
CA ASN A 199 -7.15 -3.08 -27.70
C ASN A 199 -7.72 -2.26 -26.53
N THR A 200 -8.72 -1.42 -26.80
CA THR A 200 -9.41 -0.59 -25.81
C THR A 200 -10.08 -1.39 -24.69
N GLU A 201 -10.66 -2.56 -24.98
CA GLU A 201 -11.28 -3.44 -23.97
C GLU A 201 -10.23 -4.01 -23.02
N VAL A 202 -9.11 -4.47 -23.56
CA VAL A 202 -8.00 -5.02 -22.78
C VAL A 202 -7.34 -3.92 -21.94
N ALA A 203 -7.14 -2.73 -22.52
CA ALA A 203 -6.59 -1.57 -21.81
C ALA A 203 -7.46 -1.17 -20.61
N LYS A 204 -8.78 -1.14 -20.79
CA LYS A 204 -9.74 -0.86 -19.70
C LYS A 204 -9.63 -1.89 -18.58
N PHE A 205 -9.56 -3.18 -18.93
CA PHE A 205 -9.42 -4.25 -17.95
C PHE A 205 -8.10 -4.15 -17.16
N ASP A 206 -6.99 -3.94 -17.87
CA ASP A 206 -5.64 -3.88 -17.31
C ASP A 206 -5.39 -2.63 -16.47
N ARG A 207 -6.10 -1.53 -16.73
CA ARG A 207 -6.06 -0.30 -15.92
C ARG A 207 -6.40 -0.55 -14.44
N ARG A 208 -7.08 -1.66 -14.13
CA ARG A 208 -7.44 -2.10 -12.77
C ARG A 208 -6.75 -3.42 -12.38
N THR A 209 -5.82 -3.93 -13.16
CA THR A 209 -5.01 -5.11 -12.82
C THR A 209 -3.93 -4.72 -11.82
N PRO A 210 -3.89 -5.33 -10.62
CA PRO A 210 -2.87 -5.03 -9.61
C PRO A 210 -1.45 -5.29 -10.12
N GLY A 211 -0.53 -4.37 -9.82
CA GLY A 211 0.89 -4.49 -10.16
C GLY A 211 1.29 -3.86 -11.49
N LEU A 212 0.34 -3.38 -12.30
CA LEU A 212 0.64 -2.59 -13.50
C LEU A 212 0.64 -1.09 -13.17
N PHE A 213 1.58 -0.37 -13.77
CA PHE A 213 1.73 1.08 -13.67
C PHE A 213 1.01 1.76 -14.82
N LYS A 214 0.37 2.90 -14.55
CA LYS A 214 -0.38 3.66 -15.54
C LYS A 214 -0.21 5.13 -15.28
N ASP A 215 -0.35 5.91 -16.34
CA ASP A 215 -0.34 7.36 -16.21
C ASP A 215 -1.64 7.83 -15.53
N GLU A 216 -1.45 8.62 -14.47
CA GLU A 216 -2.55 9.34 -13.81
C GLU A 216 -2.58 10.81 -14.24
N TRP A 217 -1.42 11.41 -14.46
CA TRP A 217 -1.28 12.80 -14.89
C TRP A 217 -0.03 12.99 -15.76
N TYR A 218 -0.14 13.88 -16.73
CA TYR A 218 0.97 14.34 -17.58
C TYR A 218 0.93 15.86 -17.65
N GLY A 219 2.09 16.50 -17.56
CA GLY A 219 2.22 17.93 -17.75
C GLY A 219 3.62 18.29 -18.24
N LEU A 220 3.70 19.47 -18.85
CA LEU A 220 4.96 20.06 -19.27
C LEU A 220 5.45 20.97 -18.16
N THR A 221 6.70 20.82 -17.73
CA THR A 221 7.37 21.83 -16.91
C THR A 221 7.47 23.10 -17.75
N LEU A 222 6.87 24.19 -17.26
CA LEU A 222 7.09 25.51 -17.83
C LEU A 222 8.55 25.91 -17.56
N GLU A 223 9.24 26.37 -18.59
CA GLU A 223 10.60 26.93 -18.51
C GLU A 223 10.66 28.17 -17.60
#